data_AF-A0AAJ1PL20-F1
#
_entry.id   AF-A0AAJ1PL20-F1
#
_cell.length_a   1.000
_cell.length_b   1.000
_cell.length_c   1.000
_cell.angle_alpha   90.00
_cell.angle_beta   90.00
_cell.angle_gamma   90.00
#
_symmetry.space_group_name_H-M   'P 1'
#
loop_
_entity.id
_entity.type
_entity.pdbx_description
1 polymer ?
#
loop_
_entity_poly.entity_id
_entity_poly.type
_entity_poly.pdbx_seq_one_letter_code
_entity_poly.pdbx_strand_id
1 'polypeptide(L)'
;MLNKMGESFKIMRKSRGITLSEATGEEFSESMLSRFENGQSEMSAQKLFACLDNIYLDIEEYNLLVREYEPTDFSTLQKNIHHFYNPYNEIELEKLAKKELDKIKIDGREQYHRLNNILIKARIKSVNNNYFISDDLIEYLKNYLFSMVNWANYELTLFSETIHLFEPNAFLNYCQEMLHRSDFYKRLSYNSAIIQTILINGVFYSVEKNRLEDALILIETIKQNFSQTRDAYLKIVFMIAKGYYLTKFDKNKGIFLIKKGINIFKDLGYEEISTYYYNEFKNIID
;
A
#
# COMPACT_ATOMS: atom_id res chain seq x y z
N MET A 1 26.37 2.69 3.79
CA MET A 1 25.51 1.50 3.98
C MET A 1 26.30 0.30 4.50
N LEU A 2 27.42 -0.07 3.88
CA LEU A 2 28.21 -1.25 4.26
C LEU A 2 28.64 -1.30 5.74
N ASN A 3 29.14 -0.20 6.29
CA ASN A 3 29.48 -0.13 7.73
C ASN A 3 28.26 -0.33 8.63
N LYS A 4 27.07 0.16 8.22
CA LYS A 4 25.85 0.06 9.01
C LYS A 4 25.31 -1.37 9.04
N MET A 5 25.43 -2.13 7.95
CA MET A 5 24.97 -3.53 7.89
C MET A 5 25.67 -4.41 8.94
N GLY A 6 27.00 -4.38 8.96
CA GLY A 6 27.78 -5.13 9.94
C GLY A 6 27.54 -4.69 11.37
N GLU A 7 27.51 -3.37 11.60
CA GLU A 7 27.31 -2.79 12.92
C GLU A 7 25.91 -3.11 13.49
N SER A 8 24.85 -2.95 12.70
CA SER A 8 23.49 -3.31 13.12
C SER A 8 23.37 -4.80 13.46
N PHE A 9 24.01 -5.68 12.68
CA PHE A 9 24.02 -7.12 12.99
C PHE A 9 24.74 -7.39 14.32
N LYS A 10 25.93 -6.79 14.51
CA LYS A 10 26.75 -6.93 15.72
C LYS A 10 26.00 -6.51 16.97
N ILE A 11 25.26 -5.39 16.91
CA ILE A 11 24.43 -4.89 18.01
C ILE A 11 23.40 -5.94 18.42
N MET A 12 22.67 -6.51 17.46
CA MET A 12 21.61 -7.49 17.74
C MET A 12 22.17 -8.84 18.21
N ARG A 13 23.26 -9.32 17.61
CA ARG A 13 23.90 -10.55 18.05
C ARG A 13 24.38 -10.42 19.50
N LYS A 14 25.09 -9.32 19.82
CA LYS A 14 25.63 -9.09 21.16
C LYS A 14 24.55 -8.87 22.22
N SER A 15 23.45 -8.17 21.89
CA SER A 15 22.34 -7.95 22.83
C SER A 15 21.67 -9.27 23.24
N ARG A 16 21.74 -10.29 22.38
CA ARG A 16 21.25 -11.65 22.64
C ARG A 16 22.31 -12.57 23.27
N GLY A 17 23.52 -12.09 23.51
CA GLY A 17 24.62 -12.88 24.09
C GLY A 17 25.16 -13.99 23.17
N ILE A 18 24.83 -13.95 21.87
CA ILE A 18 25.21 -14.99 20.91
C ILE A 18 26.66 -14.77 20.47
N THR A 19 27.47 -15.82 20.45
CA THR A 19 28.88 -15.78 20.03
C THR A 19 29.02 -15.72 18.51
N LEU A 20 30.24 -15.45 18.01
CA LEU A 20 30.50 -15.49 16.57
C LEU A 20 30.30 -16.92 16.03
N SER A 21 30.80 -17.93 16.74
CA SER A 21 30.64 -19.34 16.36
C SER A 21 29.17 -19.73 16.20
N GLU A 22 28.34 -19.43 17.21
CA GLU A 22 26.89 -19.70 17.17
C GLU A 22 26.20 -18.96 16.03
N ALA A 23 26.52 -17.68 15.82
CA ALA A 23 25.93 -16.90 14.73
C ALA A 23 26.34 -17.43 13.34
N THR A 24 27.55 -17.97 13.18
CA THR A 24 27.99 -18.58 11.91
C THR A 24 27.44 -19.99 11.68
N GLY A 25 27.03 -20.71 12.73
CA GLY A 25 26.55 -22.09 12.62
C GLY A 25 27.58 -23.05 12.00
N GLU A 26 28.88 -22.76 12.14
CA GLU A 26 29.98 -23.48 11.47
C GLU A 26 29.97 -23.44 9.93
N GLU A 27 29.06 -22.69 9.29
CA GLU A 27 28.98 -22.59 7.82
C GLU A 27 30.16 -21.81 7.21
N PHE A 28 30.78 -20.93 7.99
CA PHE A 28 31.96 -20.17 7.60
C PHE A 28 32.74 -19.65 8.82
N SER A 29 33.93 -19.08 8.58
CA SER A 29 34.82 -18.71 9.68
C SER A 29 34.32 -17.52 10.50
N GLU A 30 34.48 -17.60 11.82
CA GLU A 30 34.21 -16.49 12.75
C GLU A 30 34.95 -15.19 12.37
N SER A 31 36.18 -15.33 11.84
CA SER A 31 36.97 -14.21 11.34
C SER A 31 36.28 -13.44 10.21
N MET A 32 35.51 -14.12 9.36
CA MET A 32 34.74 -13.47 8.30
C MET A 32 33.56 -12.70 8.88
N LEU A 33 32.80 -13.31 9.80
CA LEU A 33 31.70 -12.61 10.47
C LEU A 33 32.20 -11.39 11.26
N SER A 34 33.31 -11.54 11.99
CA SER A 34 33.93 -10.45 12.73
C SER A 34 34.36 -9.30 11.81
N ARG A 35 34.98 -9.60 10.65
CA ARG A 35 35.34 -8.56 9.68
C ARG A 35 34.11 -7.85 9.11
N PHE A 36 33.05 -8.58 8.79
CA PHE A 36 31.77 -7.99 8.38
C PHE A 36 31.19 -7.07 9.45
N GLU A 37 31.08 -7.54 10.69
CA GLU A 37 30.57 -6.78 11.84
C GLU A 37 31.33 -5.49 12.14
N ASN A 38 32.59 -5.41 11.71
CA ASN A 38 33.45 -4.24 11.89
C ASN A 38 33.60 -3.40 10.59
N GLY A 39 32.79 -3.67 9.56
CA GLY A 39 32.82 -2.93 8.29
C GLY A 39 34.09 -3.18 7.45
N GLN A 40 34.84 -4.24 7.76
CA GLN A 40 36.10 -4.58 7.10
C GLN A 40 35.93 -5.49 5.89
N SER A 41 34.75 -6.11 5.72
CA SER A 41 34.44 -6.93 4.56
C SER A 41 32.94 -6.94 4.25
N GLU A 42 32.62 -7.14 2.97
CA GLU A 42 31.28 -7.52 2.55
C GLU A 42 30.96 -8.97 2.94
N MET A 43 29.66 -9.28 2.98
CA MET A 43 29.15 -10.63 3.17
C MET A 43 28.09 -10.92 2.12
N SER A 44 28.13 -12.14 1.56
CA SER A 44 27.09 -12.59 0.63
C SER A 44 25.73 -12.66 1.32
N ALA A 45 24.65 -12.36 0.58
CA ALA A 45 23.28 -12.43 1.11
C ALA A 45 22.95 -13.79 1.76
N GLN A 46 23.37 -14.91 1.15
CA GLN A 46 23.13 -16.25 1.70
C GLN A 46 23.67 -16.40 3.13
N LYS A 47 24.92 -15.99 3.37
CA LYS A 47 25.53 -16.00 4.70
C LYS A 47 24.86 -15.03 5.67
N LEU A 48 24.40 -13.88 5.17
CA LEU A 48 23.63 -12.94 5.99
C LEU A 48 22.33 -13.57 6.48
N PHE A 49 21.55 -14.22 5.59
CA PHE A 49 20.32 -14.90 5.98
C PHE A 49 20.57 -16.01 7.00
N ALA A 50 21.58 -16.86 6.79
CA ALA A 50 21.95 -17.89 7.77
C ALA A 50 22.30 -17.28 9.13
N CYS A 51 23.09 -16.20 9.15
CA CYS A 51 23.42 -15.48 10.36
C CYS A 51 22.20 -14.85 11.05
N LEU A 52 21.27 -14.27 10.30
CA LEU A 52 20.02 -13.69 10.81
C LEU A 52 19.14 -14.77 11.46
N ASP A 53 18.99 -15.91 10.81
CA ASP A 53 18.25 -17.07 11.34
C ASP A 53 18.88 -17.58 12.64
N ASN A 54 20.21 -17.75 12.66
CA ASN A 54 20.95 -18.22 13.85
C ASN A 54 20.85 -17.28 15.04
N ILE A 55 20.63 -15.98 14.81
CA ILE A 55 20.40 -15.03 15.88
C ILE A 55 18.91 -14.79 16.18
N TYR A 56 17.98 -15.39 15.43
CA TYR A 56 16.52 -15.17 15.50
C TYR A 56 16.10 -13.73 15.13
N LEU A 57 16.73 -13.12 14.13
CA LEU A 57 16.41 -11.76 13.68
C LEU A 57 15.74 -11.81 12.31
N ASP A 58 14.51 -11.29 12.21
CA ASP A 58 13.83 -11.19 10.92
C ASP A 58 14.51 -10.16 10.01
N ILE A 59 14.49 -10.41 8.70
CA ILE A 59 15.13 -9.52 7.72
C ILE A 59 14.50 -8.12 7.70
N GLU A 60 13.20 -8.00 7.97
CA GLU A 60 12.52 -6.70 8.02
C GLU A 60 12.95 -5.90 9.26
N GLU A 61 13.08 -6.56 10.42
CA GLU A 61 13.61 -5.93 11.64
C GLU A 61 15.07 -5.48 11.43
N TYR A 62 15.87 -6.34 10.80
CA TYR A 62 17.25 -5.99 10.44
C TYR A 62 17.31 -4.80 9.48
N ASN A 63 16.48 -4.77 8.44
CA ASN A 63 16.43 -3.69 7.46
C ASN A 63 16.04 -2.36 8.13
N LEU A 64 15.10 -2.37 9.09
CA LEU A 64 14.76 -1.20 9.90
C LEU A 64 15.97 -0.67 10.68
N LEU A 65 16.75 -1.56 11.31
CA LEU A 65 17.95 -1.17 12.05
C LEU A 65 19.04 -0.59 11.15
N VAL A 66 19.30 -1.21 10.00
CA VAL A 66 20.32 -0.75 9.03
C VAL A 66 19.95 0.62 8.47
N ARG A 67 18.65 0.89 8.32
CA ARG A 67 18.10 2.18 7.89
C ARG A 67 17.97 3.18 9.03
N GLU A 68 18.31 2.83 10.27
CA GLU A 68 18.10 3.69 11.46
C GLU A 68 16.66 4.16 11.58
N TYR A 69 15.71 3.28 11.26
CA TYR A 69 14.27 3.56 11.24
C TYR A 69 13.83 4.61 10.19
N GLU A 70 14.73 5.03 9.29
CA GLU A 70 14.39 5.93 8.21
C GLU A 70 13.55 5.23 7.12
N PRO A 71 12.43 5.84 6.70
CA PRO A 71 11.59 5.30 5.63
C PRO A 71 12.35 5.19 4.29
N THR A 72 11.84 4.33 3.40
CA THR A 72 12.31 4.29 2.00
C THR A 72 11.95 5.57 1.26
N ASP A 73 12.64 5.88 0.17
CA ASP A 73 12.29 7.01 -0.70
C ASP A 73 10.81 6.97 -1.12
N PHE A 74 10.31 5.78 -1.43
CA PHE A 74 8.92 5.57 -1.81
C PHE A 74 7.97 5.82 -0.62
N SER A 75 8.28 5.28 0.57
CA SER A 75 7.47 5.52 1.77
C SER A 75 7.45 7.00 2.16
N THR A 76 8.58 7.69 2.06
CA THR A 76 8.67 9.14 2.26
C THR A 76 7.83 9.90 1.24
N LEU A 77 7.89 9.51 -0.04
CA LEU A 77 7.06 10.09 -1.07
C LEU A 77 5.56 9.90 -0.77
N GLN A 78 5.13 8.68 -0.43
CA GLN A 78 3.75 8.40 -0.05
C GLN A 78 3.31 9.26 1.14
N LYS A 79 4.12 9.35 2.20
CA LYS A 79 3.83 10.20 3.37
C LYS A 79 3.64 11.66 2.97
N ASN A 80 4.52 12.18 2.11
CA ASN A 80 4.42 13.56 1.62
C ASN A 80 3.15 13.78 0.80
N ILE A 81 2.79 12.84 -0.07
CA ILE A 81 1.55 12.90 -0.86
C ILE A 81 0.31 12.91 0.04
N HIS A 82 0.28 12.06 1.08
CA HIS A 82 -0.84 11.97 2.01
C HIS A 82 -0.95 13.18 2.95
N HIS A 83 0.17 13.84 3.27
CA HIS A 83 0.18 15.06 4.07
C HIS A 83 -0.61 16.20 3.40
N PHE A 84 -0.66 16.22 2.07
CA PHE A 84 -1.26 17.29 1.29
C PHE A 84 -2.76 17.07 0.95
N TYR A 85 -3.57 16.64 1.92
CA TYR A 85 -5.00 16.35 1.68
C TYR A 85 -5.87 17.58 1.36
N ASN A 86 -5.37 18.79 1.63
CA ASN A 86 -6.11 20.03 1.43
C ASN A 86 -5.97 20.56 -0.03
N PRO A 87 -7.06 21.00 -0.70
CA PRO A 87 -7.03 21.67 -2.00
C PRO A 87 -6.07 22.86 -2.12
N TYR A 88 -5.68 23.50 -1.01
CA TYR A 88 -4.67 24.56 -1.03
C TYR A 88 -3.23 24.07 -1.25
N ASN A 89 -3.00 22.75 -1.39
CA ASN A 89 -1.68 22.16 -1.56
C ASN A 89 -1.29 21.83 -3.01
N GLU A 90 -2.11 22.18 -4.01
CA GLU A 90 -1.82 21.90 -5.43
C GLU A 90 -0.42 22.39 -5.83
N ILE A 91 -0.06 23.61 -5.45
CA ILE A 91 1.26 24.21 -5.73
C ILE A 91 2.40 23.38 -5.10
N GLU A 92 2.22 22.88 -3.88
CA GLU A 92 3.24 22.08 -3.20
C GLU A 92 3.36 20.68 -3.81
N LEU A 93 2.24 20.09 -4.24
CA LEU A 93 2.24 18.83 -4.99
C LEU A 93 2.89 18.98 -6.37
N GLU A 94 2.69 20.10 -7.08
CA GLU A 94 3.39 20.38 -8.33
C GLU A 94 4.90 20.54 -8.13
N LYS A 95 5.31 21.25 -7.07
CA LYS A 95 6.73 21.34 -6.68
C LYS A 95 7.29 19.95 -6.37
N LEU A 96 6.55 19.11 -5.65
CA LEU A 96 6.94 17.74 -5.36
C LEU A 96 7.07 16.91 -6.65
N ALA A 97 6.12 17.05 -7.58
CA ALA A 97 6.13 16.38 -8.88
C ALA A 97 7.37 16.75 -9.70
N LYS A 98 7.73 18.04 -9.72
CA LYS A 98 8.94 18.52 -10.40
C LYS A 98 10.21 17.98 -9.74
N LYS A 99 10.31 18.06 -8.41
CA LYS A 99 11.44 17.52 -7.64
C LYS A 99 11.64 16.02 -7.88
N GLU A 100 10.54 15.26 -8.02
CA GLU A 100 10.62 13.83 -8.32
C GLU A 100 11.23 13.56 -9.69
N LEU A 101 10.92 14.36 -10.72
CA LEU A 101 11.55 14.24 -12.04
C LEU A 101 13.00 14.68 -12.05
N ASP A 102 13.38 15.68 -11.23
CA ASP A 102 14.79 16.11 -11.13
C ASP A 102 15.70 14.99 -10.59
N LYS A 103 15.16 14.03 -9.81
CA LYS A 103 15.92 12.85 -9.33
C LYS A 103 16.40 11.93 -10.44
N ILE A 104 15.76 11.96 -11.62
CA ILE A 104 16.22 11.21 -12.81
C ILE A 104 17.67 11.58 -13.15
N LYS A 105 18.04 12.85 -12.99
CA LYS A 105 19.42 13.32 -13.25
C LYS A 105 20.41 12.87 -12.18
N ILE A 106 19.92 12.51 -11.00
CA ILE A 106 20.73 12.13 -9.84
C ILE A 106 21.04 10.64 -9.87
N ASP A 107 20.03 9.79 -10.07
CA ASP A 107 20.18 8.33 -9.96
C ASP A 107 19.87 7.53 -11.24
N GLY A 108 19.38 8.19 -12.30
CA GLY A 108 19.11 7.58 -13.60
C GLY A 108 17.86 6.69 -13.68
N ARG A 109 17.06 6.57 -12.62
CA ARG A 109 15.88 5.68 -12.57
C ARG A 109 14.66 6.30 -13.25
N GLU A 110 14.73 6.44 -14.58
CA GLU A 110 13.72 7.17 -15.36
C GLU A 110 12.29 6.62 -15.20
N GLN A 111 12.07 5.31 -15.39
CA GLN A 111 10.74 4.71 -15.28
C GLN A 111 10.15 4.92 -13.88
N TYR A 112 10.94 4.67 -12.83
CA TYR A 112 10.51 4.81 -11.43
C TYR A 112 10.05 6.24 -11.11
N HIS A 113 10.85 7.25 -11.48
CA HIS A 113 10.50 8.65 -11.21
C HIS A 113 9.36 9.16 -12.09
N ARG A 114 9.22 8.68 -13.33
CA ARG A 114 8.06 8.99 -14.18
C ARG A 114 6.76 8.43 -13.60
N LEU A 115 6.76 7.18 -13.12
CA LEU A 115 5.58 6.57 -12.48
C LEU A 115 5.23 7.27 -11.16
N ASN A 116 6.23 7.61 -10.34
CA ASN A 116 6.02 8.40 -9.13
C ASN A 116 5.47 9.79 -9.43
N ASN A 117 5.91 10.44 -10.52
CA ASN A 117 5.35 11.71 -10.97
C ASN A 117 3.86 11.57 -11.33
N ILE A 118 3.48 10.50 -12.03
CA ILE A 118 2.08 10.20 -12.35
C ILE A 118 1.26 10.02 -11.06
N LEU A 119 1.81 9.30 -10.07
CA LEU A 119 1.16 9.10 -8.76
C LEU A 119 0.87 10.44 -8.06
N ILE A 120 1.85 11.37 -8.05
CA ILE A 120 1.65 12.72 -7.48
C ILE A 120 0.57 13.49 -8.25
N LYS A 121 0.60 13.45 -9.59
CA LYS A 121 -0.40 14.12 -10.44
C LYS A 121 -1.80 13.55 -10.26
N ALA A 122 -1.92 12.24 -10.10
CA ALA A 122 -3.18 11.57 -9.78
C ALA A 122 -3.73 12.10 -8.44
N ARG A 123 -2.87 12.28 -7.42
CA ARG A 123 -3.30 12.92 -6.18
C ARG A 123 -3.82 14.34 -6.40
N ILE A 124 -3.13 15.17 -7.20
CA ILE A 124 -3.61 16.52 -7.53
C ILE A 124 -4.99 16.46 -8.18
N LYS A 125 -5.17 15.59 -9.18
CA LYS A 125 -6.45 15.39 -9.88
C LYS A 125 -7.58 14.99 -8.93
N SER A 126 -7.30 14.13 -7.94
CA SER A 126 -8.30 13.69 -6.96
C SER A 126 -8.84 14.82 -6.08
N VAL A 127 -8.06 15.90 -5.91
CA VAL A 127 -8.44 17.07 -5.11
C VAL A 127 -8.93 18.23 -5.99
N ASN A 128 -8.38 18.36 -7.20
CA ASN A 128 -8.82 19.32 -8.22
C ASN A 128 -9.23 18.59 -9.50
N ASN A 129 -10.53 18.38 -9.67
CA ASN A 129 -11.10 17.71 -10.84
C ASN A 129 -10.80 18.41 -12.18
N ASN A 130 -10.42 19.70 -12.18
CA ASN A 130 -10.06 20.43 -13.39
C ASN A 130 -8.59 20.29 -13.78
N TYR A 131 -7.75 19.67 -12.94
CA TYR A 131 -6.34 19.44 -13.24
C TYR A 131 -6.20 18.56 -14.49
N PHE A 132 -5.30 18.92 -15.41
CA PHE A 132 -5.12 18.18 -16.65
C PHE A 132 -3.96 17.20 -16.54
N ILE A 133 -4.20 15.94 -16.94
CA ILE A 133 -3.18 14.90 -17.12
C ILE A 133 -3.30 14.43 -18.55
N SER A 134 -2.20 14.40 -19.29
CA SER A 134 -2.21 13.98 -20.70
C SER A 134 -2.48 12.50 -20.85
N ASP A 135 -3.18 12.13 -21.93
CA ASP A 135 -3.50 10.74 -22.26
C ASP A 135 -2.23 9.89 -22.40
N ASP A 136 -1.14 10.45 -22.93
CA ASP A 136 0.15 9.76 -23.03
C ASP A 136 0.69 9.28 -21.67
N LEU A 137 0.47 10.04 -20.59
CA LEU A 137 0.91 9.65 -19.25
C LEU A 137 0.03 8.54 -18.68
N ILE A 138 -1.28 8.63 -18.92
CA ILE A 138 -2.23 7.59 -18.50
C ILE A 138 -1.94 6.29 -19.26
N GLU A 139 -1.65 6.37 -20.55
CA GLU A 139 -1.31 5.23 -21.38
C GLU A 139 0.04 4.63 -20.99
N TYR A 140 1.03 5.45 -20.63
CA TYR A 140 2.30 4.99 -20.08
C TYR A 140 2.09 4.18 -18.78
N LEU A 141 1.27 4.70 -17.85
CA LEU A 141 0.92 4.00 -16.61
C LEU A 141 0.22 2.67 -16.88
N LYS A 142 -0.79 2.66 -17.77
CA LYS A 142 -1.52 1.45 -18.15
C LYS A 142 -0.58 0.39 -18.71
N ASN A 143 0.27 0.77 -19.66
CA ASN A 143 1.23 -0.13 -20.28
C ASN A 143 2.22 -0.71 -19.26
N TYR A 144 2.70 0.11 -18.32
CA TYR A 144 3.53 -0.39 -17.23
C TYR A 144 2.79 -1.46 -16.41
N LEU A 145 1.63 -1.13 -15.85
CA LEU A 145 0.85 -2.05 -15.00
C LEU A 145 0.48 -3.36 -15.74
N PHE A 146 0.09 -3.26 -17.01
CA PHE A 146 -0.22 -4.43 -17.86
C PHE A 146 1.01 -5.26 -18.25
N SER A 147 2.21 -4.68 -18.30
CA SER A 147 3.44 -5.43 -18.58
C SER A 147 3.94 -6.23 -17.38
N MET A 148 3.56 -5.85 -16.15
CA MET A 148 4.03 -6.50 -14.92
C MET A 148 3.34 -7.83 -14.67
N VAL A 149 4.09 -8.94 -14.66
CA VAL A 149 3.56 -10.29 -14.38
C VAL A 149 3.13 -10.43 -12.92
N ASN A 150 3.92 -9.89 -11.99
CA ASN A 150 3.66 -9.95 -10.56
C ASN A 150 3.50 -8.54 -10.02
N TRP A 151 2.43 -8.30 -9.28
CA TRP A 151 2.20 -7.03 -8.59
C TRP A 151 2.58 -7.19 -7.13
N ALA A 152 3.63 -6.46 -6.75
CA ALA A 152 4.04 -6.33 -5.37
C ALA A 152 3.49 -5.02 -4.81
N ASN A 153 4.11 -4.56 -3.73
CA ASN A 153 3.71 -3.36 -3.01
C ASN A 153 3.62 -2.10 -3.89
N TYR A 154 4.61 -1.93 -4.76
CA TYR A 154 4.76 -0.74 -5.60
C TYR A 154 3.61 -0.64 -6.61
N GLU A 155 3.35 -1.71 -7.37
CA GLU A 155 2.28 -1.73 -8.37
C GLU A 155 0.89 -1.61 -7.72
N LEU A 156 0.68 -2.28 -6.57
CA LEU A 156 -0.57 -2.18 -5.82
C LEU A 156 -0.83 -0.76 -5.33
N THR A 157 0.19 -0.09 -4.80
CA THR A 157 0.09 1.32 -4.40
C THR A 157 -0.20 2.19 -5.62
N LEU A 158 0.58 2.03 -6.69
CA LEU A 158 0.45 2.82 -7.90
C LEU A 158 -0.97 2.70 -8.46
N PHE A 159 -1.50 1.49 -8.55
CA PHE A 159 -2.87 1.26 -9.00
C PHE A 159 -3.90 1.88 -8.04
N SER A 160 -3.79 1.66 -6.72
CA SER A 160 -4.69 2.24 -5.72
C SER A 160 -4.84 3.75 -5.85
N GLU A 161 -3.72 4.44 -6.04
CA GLU A 161 -3.66 5.90 -6.09
C GLU A 161 -4.13 6.47 -7.44
N THR A 162 -4.00 5.71 -8.51
CA THR A 162 -4.25 6.18 -9.89
C THR A 162 -5.53 5.66 -10.50
N ILE A 163 -6.27 4.77 -9.81
CA ILE A 163 -7.45 4.06 -10.35
C ILE A 163 -8.53 4.99 -10.91
N HIS A 164 -8.66 6.20 -10.36
CA HIS A 164 -9.62 7.21 -10.81
C HIS A 164 -9.27 7.84 -12.17
N LEU A 165 -8.06 7.60 -12.69
CA LEU A 165 -7.62 8.02 -14.03
C LEU A 165 -8.02 7.01 -15.12
N PHE A 166 -8.55 5.86 -14.74
CA PHE A 166 -8.92 4.79 -15.66
C PHE A 166 -10.38 4.92 -16.07
N GLU A 167 -10.70 4.41 -17.26
CA GLU A 167 -12.07 4.39 -17.75
C GLU A 167 -12.98 3.61 -16.78
N PRO A 168 -14.13 4.18 -16.35
CA PRO A 168 -15.08 3.52 -15.46
C PRO A 168 -15.47 2.11 -15.88
N ASN A 169 -15.57 1.88 -17.19
CA ASN A 169 -15.98 0.61 -17.77
C ASN A 169 -14.95 -0.50 -17.59
N ALA A 170 -13.68 -0.16 -17.39
CA ALA A 170 -12.59 -1.13 -17.25
C ALA A 170 -12.23 -1.47 -15.78
N PHE A 171 -12.82 -0.79 -14.79
CA PHE A 171 -12.47 -0.93 -13.38
C PHE A 171 -12.46 -2.39 -12.88
N LEU A 172 -13.50 -3.17 -13.21
CA LEU A 172 -13.58 -4.58 -12.82
C LEU A 172 -12.44 -5.41 -13.39
N ASN A 173 -12.12 -5.20 -14.68
CA ASN A 173 -11.05 -5.93 -15.35
C ASN A 173 -9.72 -5.66 -14.65
N TYR A 174 -9.45 -4.40 -14.29
CA TYR A 174 -8.24 -4.06 -13.53
C TYR A 174 -8.23 -4.68 -12.12
N CYS A 175 -9.37 -4.75 -11.45
CA CYS A 175 -9.46 -5.42 -10.14
C CYS A 175 -9.17 -6.93 -10.25
N GLN A 176 -9.66 -7.59 -11.32
CA GLN A 176 -9.39 -8.99 -11.59
C GLN A 176 -7.90 -9.22 -11.92
N GLU A 177 -7.32 -8.40 -12.79
CA GLU A 177 -5.89 -8.45 -13.11
C GLU A 177 -5.02 -8.22 -11.87
N MET A 178 -5.35 -7.23 -11.04
CA MET A 178 -4.66 -6.99 -9.78
C MET A 178 -4.68 -8.24 -8.88
N LEU A 179 -5.83 -8.88 -8.72
CA LEU A 179 -5.96 -10.09 -7.88
C LEU A 179 -5.16 -11.26 -8.43
N HIS A 180 -5.19 -11.45 -9.74
CA HIS A 180 -4.43 -12.51 -10.41
C HIS A 180 -2.92 -12.28 -10.25
N ARG A 181 -2.44 -11.07 -10.54
CA ARG A 181 -1.02 -10.71 -10.52
C ARG A 181 -0.44 -10.54 -9.12
N SER A 182 -1.28 -10.39 -8.10
CA SER A 182 -0.86 -10.29 -6.69
C SER A 182 -1.09 -11.58 -5.89
N ASP A 183 -1.37 -12.72 -6.53
CA ASP A 183 -1.79 -13.95 -5.82
C ASP A 183 -0.82 -14.42 -4.73
N PHE A 184 0.49 -14.26 -4.95
CA PHE A 184 1.51 -14.51 -3.95
C PHE A 184 1.57 -13.40 -2.89
N TYR A 185 1.62 -12.15 -3.32
CA TYR A 185 1.88 -10.98 -2.48
C TYR A 185 0.66 -10.50 -1.69
N LYS A 186 -0.56 -10.93 -2.02
CA LYS A 186 -1.80 -10.60 -1.29
C LYS A 186 -1.84 -11.17 0.13
N ARG A 187 -0.95 -12.12 0.44
CA ARG A 187 -0.81 -12.72 1.78
C ARG A 187 -0.05 -11.81 2.76
N LEU A 188 0.73 -10.85 2.24
CA LEU A 188 1.37 -9.83 3.06
C LEU A 188 0.31 -8.86 3.58
N SER A 189 0.30 -8.60 4.88
CA SER A 189 -0.75 -7.81 5.56
C SER A 189 -0.98 -6.45 4.91
N TYR A 190 0.11 -5.72 4.61
CA TYR A 190 0.04 -4.40 3.98
C TYR A 190 -0.58 -4.46 2.57
N ASN A 191 -0.16 -5.41 1.73
CA ASN A 191 -0.70 -5.57 0.38
C ASN A 191 -2.16 -6.01 0.42
N SER A 192 -2.51 -6.90 1.35
CA SER A 192 -3.89 -7.34 1.59
C SER A 192 -4.81 -6.17 1.91
N ALA A 193 -4.34 -5.22 2.72
CA ALA A 193 -5.11 -4.03 3.08
C ALA A 193 -5.35 -3.11 1.87
N ILE A 194 -4.33 -2.90 1.02
CA ILE A 194 -4.48 -2.12 -0.22
C ILE A 194 -5.51 -2.78 -1.15
N ILE A 195 -5.37 -4.08 -1.40
CA ILE A 195 -6.29 -4.82 -2.29
C ILE A 195 -7.73 -4.73 -1.78
N GLN A 196 -7.95 -4.97 -0.48
CA GLN A 196 -9.29 -4.85 0.11
C GLN A 196 -9.85 -3.44 -0.02
N THR A 197 -9.02 -2.40 0.21
CA THR A 197 -9.44 -1.01 0.06
C THR A 197 -9.89 -0.71 -1.37
N ILE A 198 -9.11 -1.13 -2.37
CA ILE A 198 -9.46 -0.97 -3.79
C ILE A 198 -10.80 -1.64 -4.11
N LEU A 199 -10.98 -2.90 -3.68
CA LEU A 199 -12.20 -3.65 -3.96
C LEU A 199 -13.42 -3.00 -3.28
N ILE A 200 -13.29 -2.56 -2.03
CA ILE A 200 -14.38 -1.92 -1.29
C ILE A 200 -14.76 -0.57 -1.91
N ASN A 201 -13.76 0.24 -2.31
CA ASN A 201 -14.01 1.48 -3.05
C ASN A 201 -14.70 1.20 -4.39
N GLY A 202 -14.34 0.10 -5.05
CA GLY A 202 -15.03 -0.39 -6.23
C GLY A 202 -16.49 -0.72 -6.00
N VAL A 203 -16.85 -1.29 -4.85
CA VAL A 203 -18.26 -1.54 -4.48
C VAL A 203 -19.01 -0.22 -4.36
N PHE A 204 -18.47 0.76 -3.62
CA PHE A 204 -19.10 2.08 -3.49
C PHE A 204 -19.33 2.73 -4.86
N TYR A 205 -18.30 2.79 -5.68
CA TYR A 205 -18.35 3.35 -7.02
C TYR A 205 -19.38 2.66 -7.91
N SER A 206 -19.39 1.32 -7.92
CA SER A 206 -20.31 0.54 -8.75
C SER A 206 -21.77 0.78 -8.35
N VAL A 207 -22.06 0.88 -7.04
CA VAL A 207 -23.41 1.20 -6.55
C VAL A 207 -23.83 2.62 -6.91
N GLU A 208 -22.93 3.60 -6.79
CA GLU A 208 -23.16 5.00 -7.17
C GLU A 208 -23.50 5.12 -8.66
N LYS A 209 -22.78 4.40 -9.53
CA LYS A 209 -23.03 4.36 -10.98
C LYS A 209 -24.13 3.39 -11.40
N ASN A 210 -24.89 2.82 -10.46
CA ASN A 210 -25.97 1.86 -10.70
C ASN A 210 -25.53 0.58 -11.46
N ARG A 211 -24.26 0.19 -11.34
CA ARG A 211 -23.68 -1.05 -11.89
C ARG A 211 -23.75 -2.16 -10.84
N LEU A 212 -24.96 -2.64 -10.58
CA LEU A 212 -25.23 -3.53 -9.45
C LEU A 212 -24.65 -4.95 -9.61
N GLU A 213 -24.49 -5.43 -10.84
CA GLU A 213 -23.82 -6.70 -11.12
C GLU A 213 -22.34 -6.63 -10.75
N ASP A 214 -21.67 -5.54 -11.13
CA ASP A 214 -20.26 -5.30 -10.81
C ASP A 214 -20.02 -5.20 -9.30
N ALA A 215 -20.90 -4.46 -8.61
CA ALA A 215 -20.87 -4.38 -7.16
C ALA A 215 -21.00 -5.77 -6.51
N LEU A 216 -21.88 -6.63 -7.02
CA LEU A 216 -22.06 -7.99 -6.51
C LEU A 216 -20.82 -8.85 -6.73
N ILE A 217 -20.21 -8.79 -7.93
CA ILE A 217 -18.97 -9.51 -8.25
C ILE A 217 -17.87 -9.11 -7.27
N LEU A 218 -17.70 -7.81 -7.01
CA LEU A 218 -16.69 -7.31 -6.06
C LEU A 218 -16.98 -7.76 -4.62
N ILE A 219 -18.25 -7.72 -4.18
CA ILE A 219 -18.65 -8.20 -2.86
C ILE A 219 -18.31 -9.69 -2.67
N GLU A 220 -18.63 -10.53 -3.66
CA GLU A 220 -18.31 -11.96 -3.60
C GLU A 220 -16.81 -12.20 -3.65
N THR A 221 -16.08 -11.44 -4.46
CA THR A 221 -14.61 -11.49 -4.53
C THR A 221 -13.97 -11.18 -3.18
N ILE A 222 -14.44 -10.14 -2.47
CA ILE A 222 -13.97 -9.79 -1.14
C ILE A 222 -14.25 -10.91 -0.14
N LYS A 223 -15.45 -11.51 -0.16
CA LYS A 223 -15.79 -12.63 0.73
C LYS A 223 -14.90 -13.86 0.49
N GLN A 224 -14.68 -14.22 -0.77
CA GLN A 224 -13.89 -15.39 -1.14
C GLN A 224 -12.42 -15.24 -0.74
N ASN A 225 -11.83 -14.07 -0.95
CA ASN A 225 -10.40 -13.86 -0.73
C ASN A 225 -10.05 -13.33 0.67
N PHE A 226 -10.97 -12.63 1.35
CA PHE A 226 -10.67 -11.87 2.57
C PHE A 226 -11.66 -12.09 3.72
N SER A 227 -12.50 -13.13 3.69
CA SER A 227 -13.43 -13.47 4.79
C SER A 227 -12.76 -13.58 6.16
N GLN A 228 -11.52 -14.07 6.21
CA GLN A 228 -10.74 -14.25 7.44
C GLN A 228 -9.86 -13.05 7.81
N THR A 229 -10.00 -11.90 7.13
CA THR A 229 -9.23 -10.70 7.45
C THR A 229 -9.34 -10.36 8.95
N ARG A 230 -8.24 -9.97 9.57
CA ARG A 230 -8.21 -9.49 10.96
C ARG A 230 -8.28 -7.96 11.04
N ASP A 231 -8.33 -7.30 9.90
CA ASP A 231 -8.49 -5.85 9.82
C ASP A 231 -9.94 -5.47 10.14
N ALA A 232 -10.17 -5.03 11.37
CA ALA A 232 -11.49 -4.62 11.85
C ALA A 232 -11.98 -3.36 11.12
N TYR A 233 -11.08 -2.42 10.81
CA TYR A 233 -11.40 -1.20 10.09
C TYR A 233 -12.00 -1.54 8.72
N LEU A 234 -11.31 -2.35 7.92
CA LEU A 234 -11.79 -2.76 6.60
C LEU A 234 -13.08 -3.58 6.66
N LYS A 235 -13.29 -4.39 7.71
CA LYS A 235 -14.57 -5.09 7.93
C LYS A 235 -15.73 -4.12 8.15
N ILE A 236 -15.52 -3.04 8.92
CA ILE A 236 -16.54 -2.02 9.16
C ILE A 236 -16.84 -1.28 7.85
N VAL A 237 -15.82 -0.84 7.11
CA VAL A 237 -16.02 -0.19 5.81
C VAL A 237 -16.75 -1.12 4.83
N PHE A 238 -16.36 -2.39 4.74
CA PHE A 238 -17.03 -3.37 3.88
C PHE A 238 -18.50 -3.60 4.29
N MET A 239 -18.81 -3.56 5.58
CA MET A 239 -20.19 -3.63 6.07
C MET A 239 -21.01 -2.43 5.59
N ILE A 240 -20.44 -1.21 5.64
CA ILE A 240 -21.07 0.00 5.10
C ILE A 240 -21.28 -0.14 3.60
N ALA A 241 -20.27 -0.57 2.84
CA ALA A 241 -20.36 -0.77 1.39
C ALA A 241 -21.44 -1.78 0.99
N LYS A 242 -21.52 -2.92 1.70
CA LYS A 242 -22.61 -3.89 1.54
C LYS A 242 -23.96 -3.30 1.91
N GLY A 243 -24.02 -2.48 2.96
CA GLY A 243 -25.21 -1.74 3.34
C GLY A 243 -25.68 -0.86 2.19
N TYR A 244 -24.79 -0.08 1.59
CA TYR A 244 -25.09 0.79 0.45
C TYR A 244 -25.61 0.01 -0.76
N TYR A 245 -24.94 -1.10 -1.13
CA TYR A 245 -25.45 -2.01 -2.16
C TYR A 245 -26.87 -2.51 -1.86
N LEU A 246 -27.13 -2.94 -0.62
CA LEU A 246 -28.44 -3.43 -0.22
C LEU A 246 -29.53 -2.37 -0.27
N THR A 247 -29.21 -1.08 -0.15
CA THR A 247 -30.24 -0.02 -0.24
C THR A 247 -30.99 0.00 -1.58
N LYS A 248 -30.40 -0.59 -2.63
CA LYS A 248 -31.00 -0.71 -3.96
C LYS A 248 -32.04 -1.84 -4.07
N PHE A 249 -32.11 -2.74 -3.08
CA PHE A 249 -32.99 -3.91 -3.09
C PHE A 249 -33.84 -4.04 -1.81
N ASP A 250 -33.24 -3.78 -0.65
CA ASP A 250 -33.86 -3.77 0.67
C ASP A 250 -33.32 -2.55 1.45
N LYS A 251 -34.05 -1.44 1.31
CA LYS A 251 -33.65 -0.14 1.87
C LYS A 251 -33.45 -0.21 3.39
N ASN A 252 -34.33 -0.90 4.11
CA ASN A 252 -34.26 -0.97 5.57
C ASN A 252 -33.04 -1.74 6.05
N LYS A 253 -32.77 -2.90 5.45
CA LYS A 253 -31.58 -3.70 5.77
C LYS A 253 -30.29 -2.99 5.39
N GLY A 254 -30.28 -2.30 4.25
CA GLY A 254 -29.16 -1.48 3.81
C GLY A 254 -28.83 -0.36 4.80
N ILE A 255 -29.82 0.46 5.15
CA ILE A 255 -29.68 1.54 6.15
C ILE A 255 -29.21 1.01 7.50
N PHE A 256 -29.74 -0.13 7.95
CA PHE A 256 -29.32 -0.75 9.20
C PHE A 256 -27.81 -1.06 9.21
N LEU A 257 -27.28 -1.68 8.14
CA LEU A 257 -25.85 -1.99 8.07
C LEU A 257 -24.97 -0.73 8.01
N ILE A 258 -25.40 0.30 7.28
CA ILE A 258 -24.69 1.58 7.21
C ILE A 258 -24.63 2.23 8.59
N LYS A 259 -25.80 2.41 9.26
CA LYS A 259 -25.89 2.98 10.61
C LYS A 259 -25.05 2.18 11.61
N LYS A 260 -25.08 0.84 11.52
CA LYS A 260 -24.26 -0.03 12.37
C LYS A 260 -22.78 0.22 12.18
N GLY A 261 -22.30 0.35 10.95
CA GLY A 261 -20.88 0.63 10.68
C GLY A 261 -20.44 1.99 11.20
N ILE A 262 -21.23 3.03 10.97
CA ILE A 262 -20.98 4.39 11.49
C ILE A 262 -20.92 4.37 13.01
N ASN A 263 -21.87 3.70 13.68
CA ASN A 263 -21.88 3.61 15.14
C ASN A 263 -20.65 2.86 15.68
N ILE A 264 -20.20 1.78 15.04
CA ILE A 264 -18.97 1.10 15.49
C ILE A 264 -17.77 2.06 15.38
N PHE A 265 -17.65 2.83 14.30
CA PHE A 265 -16.57 3.83 14.21
C PHE A 265 -16.65 4.85 15.34
N LYS A 266 -17.84 5.34 15.65
CA LYS A 266 -18.07 6.24 16.78
C LYS A 266 -17.71 5.61 18.13
N ASP A 267 -18.15 4.38 18.38
CA ASP A 267 -17.89 3.65 19.64
C ASP A 267 -16.39 3.36 19.84
N LEU A 268 -15.63 3.23 18.74
CA LEU A 268 -14.18 3.06 18.76
C LEU A 268 -13.38 4.39 18.78
N GLY A 269 -14.06 5.54 18.78
CA GLY A 269 -13.43 6.86 18.82
C GLY A 269 -12.97 7.43 17.47
N TYR A 270 -13.37 6.84 16.34
CA TYR A 270 -13.08 7.35 14.99
C TYR A 270 -14.10 8.43 14.57
N GLU A 271 -14.10 9.58 15.25
CA GLU A 271 -15.12 10.63 15.07
C GLU A 271 -15.13 11.23 13.66
N GLU A 272 -13.96 11.54 13.09
CA GLU A 272 -13.85 12.09 11.74
C GLU A 272 -14.42 11.13 10.68
N ILE A 273 -14.11 9.84 10.81
CA ILE A 273 -14.54 8.79 9.87
C ILE A 273 -16.04 8.53 10.02
N SER A 274 -16.54 8.46 11.25
CA SER A 274 -17.97 8.38 11.55
C SER A 274 -18.73 9.56 10.91
N THR A 275 -18.22 10.78 11.08
CA THR A 275 -18.82 12.00 10.54
C THR A 275 -18.79 12.00 9.02
N TYR A 276 -17.68 11.60 8.41
CA TYR A 276 -17.55 11.46 6.96
C TYR A 276 -18.63 10.52 6.40
N TYR A 277 -18.74 9.29 6.92
CA TYR A 277 -19.73 8.34 6.41
C TYR A 277 -21.17 8.73 6.72
N TYR A 278 -21.43 9.40 7.85
CA TYR A 278 -22.76 9.94 8.13
C TYR A 278 -23.16 11.00 7.10
N ASN A 279 -22.27 11.95 6.80
CA ASN A 279 -22.54 13.00 5.82
C ASN A 279 -22.72 12.43 4.42
N GLU A 280 -21.87 11.48 4.01
CA GLU A 280 -21.95 10.81 2.71
C GLU A 280 -23.30 10.12 2.49
N PHE A 281 -23.81 9.45 3.53
CA PHE A 281 -25.05 8.67 3.45
C PHE A 281 -26.28 9.36 4.04
N LYS A 282 -26.18 10.65 4.40
CA LYS A 282 -27.24 11.40 5.08
C LYS A 282 -28.59 11.30 4.36
N ASN A 283 -28.59 11.53 3.05
CA ASN A 283 -29.79 11.50 2.20
C ASN A 283 -30.45 10.12 2.08
N ILE A 284 -29.76 9.05 2.51
CA ILE A 284 -30.26 7.68 2.48
C ILE A 284 -30.74 7.24 3.87
N ILE A 285 -30.09 7.74 4.91
CA ILE A 285 -30.22 7.35 6.33
C ILE A 285 -31.34 8.13 7.05
N ASP A 286 -31.52 9.40 6.68
CA ASP A 286 -32.55 10.33 7.17
C ASP A 286 -33.77 10.33 6.23
#